data_AF-A0A2K8X5Q8-F1
#
_entry.id   AF-A0A2K8X5Q8-F1
#
_cell.length_a   1.000
_cell.length_b   1.000
_cell.length_c   1.000
_cell.angle_alpha   90.00
_cell.angle_beta   90.00
_cell.angle_gamma   90.00
#
_symmetry.space_group_name_H-M   'P 1'
#
loop_
_entity.id
_entity.type
_entity.pdbx_description
1 polymer ?
#
loop_
_entity_poly.entity_id
_entity_poly.type
_entity_poly.pdbx_seq_one_letter_code
_entity_poly.pdbx_strand_id
1 'polypeptide(L)' 'MILEQEQKFKEVLSKIEGKITEQSFFNRFLELYPDVWKKHKITFSKFTRSKQFGKTIPLPKPEVSLRKEIRVWLKKQ' A
#
# COMPACT_ATOMS: atom_id res chain seq x y z
N MET A 1 2.99 5.87 5.90
CA MET A 1 1.84 6.70 5.52
C MET A 1 2.00 7.10 4.06
N ILE A 2 1.01 6.86 3.21
CA ILE A 2 1.06 7.27 1.79
C ILE A 2 0.45 8.68 1.71
N LEU A 3 1.25 9.65 1.25
CA LEU A 3 0.74 11.00 0.97
C LEU A 3 -0.19 10.94 -0.25
N GLU A 4 -1.35 11.61 -0.12
CA GLU A 4 -2.38 11.71 -1.18
C GLU A 4 -2.87 10.34 -1.67
N GLN A 5 -3.00 9.39 -0.73
CA GLN A 5 -3.39 8.01 -1.00
C GLN A 5 -4.67 7.91 -1.85
N GLU A 6 -5.69 8.70 -1.53
CA GLU A 6 -6.97 8.65 -2.23
C GLU A 6 -6.84 9.09 -3.69
N GLN A 7 -6.06 10.15 -3.95
CA GLN A 7 -5.85 10.66 -5.30
C GLN A 7 -5.07 9.66 -6.16
N LYS A 8 -4.02 9.04 -5.58
CA LYS A 8 -3.26 7.98 -6.25
C LYS A 8 -4.10 6.75 -6.54
N PHE A 9 -5.00 6.38 -5.63
CA PHE A 9 -5.92 5.27 -5.86
C PHE A 9 -6.93 5.58 -6.96
N LYS A 10 -7.46 6.81 -7.04
CA LYS A 10 -8.30 7.25 -8.17
C LYS A 10 -7.56 7.20 -9.50
N GLU A 11 -6.32 7.68 -9.54
CA GLU A 11 -5.51 7.66 -10.77
C GLU A 11 -5.21 6.23 -11.22
N VAL A 12 -4.86 5.33 -10.28
CA VAL A 12 -4.65 3.91 -10.58
C VAL A 12 -5.94 3.26 -11.07
N LEU A 13 -7.07 3.54 -10.42
CA LEU A 13 -8.39 3.03 -10.83
C LEU A 13 -8.73 3.47 -12.26
N SER A 14 -8.51 4.74 -12.61
CA SER A 14 -8.77 5.27 -13.96
C SER A 14 -7.90 4.65 -15.06
N LYS A 15 -6.76 4.06 -14.69
CA LYS A 15 -5.81 3.42 -15.60
C LYS A 15 -5.95 1.90 -15.67
N ILE A 16 -6.91 1.33 -14.95
CA ILE A 16 -7.23 -0.10 -14.99
C ILE A 16 -8.45 -0.28 -15.89
N GLU A 17 -8.24 -0.89 -17.04
CA GLU A 17 -9.32 -1.28 -17.95
C GLU A 17 -9.71 -2.75 -17.66
N GLY A 18 -11.00 -3.00 -17.46
CA GLY A 18 -11.55 -4.34 -17.22
C GLY A 18 -11.87 -4.65 -15.75
N LYS A 19 -11.74 -5.93 -15.35
CA LYS A 19 -12.14 -6.40 -14.03
C LYS A 19 -11.14 -5.96 -12.97
N ILE A 20 -11.52 -4.95 -12.18
CA ILE A 20 -10.72 -4.46 -11.06
C ILE A 20 -10.67 -5.54 -9.96
N THR A 21 -9.51 -6.19 -9.84
CA THR A 21 -9.20 -7.11 -8.74
C THR A 21 -8.12 -6.49 -7.86
N GLU A 22 -8.10 -6.84 -6.57
CA GLU A 22 -7.06 -6.37 -5.63
C GLU A 22 -5.65 -6.62 -6.15
N GLN A 23 -5.42 -7.79 -6.75
CA GLN A 23 -4.11 -8.15 -7.28
C GLN A 23 -3.73 -7.28 -8.49
N SER A 24 -4.66 -7.11 -9.45
CA SER A 24 -4.43 -6.23 -10.61
C SER A 24 -4.18 -4.78 -10.19
N PHE A 25 -4.95 -4.29 -9.22
CA PHE A 25 -4.81 -2.94 -8.70
C PHE A 25 -3.48 -2.74 -8.00
N PHE A 26 -3.11 -3.68 -7.13
CA PHE A 26 -1.84 -3.65 -6.42
C PHE A 26 -0.66 -3.64 -7.40
N ASN A 27 -0.67 -4.53 -8.40
CA ASN A 27 0.38 -4.56 -9.42
C ASN A 27 0.46 -3.23 -10.18
N ARG A 28 -0.69 -2.68 -10.60
CA ARG A 28 -0.74 -1.40 -11.32
C ARG A 28 -0.27 -0.23 -10.46
N PHE A 29 -0.58 -0.24 -9.16
CA PHE A 29 -0.08 0.73 -8.20
C PHE A 29 1.45 0.67 -8.08
N LEU A 30 2.03 -0.53 -8.06
CA LEU A 30 3.49 -0.70 -8.02
C LEU A 30 4.17 -0.18 -9.28
N GLU A 31 3.56 -0.37 -10.45
CA GLU A 31 4.05 0.16 -11.74
C GLU A 31 4.00 1.69 -11.78
N LEU A 32 2.89 2.29 -11.35
CA LEU A 32 2.69 3.74 -11.43
C LEU A 32 3.41 4.52 -10.34
N TYR A 33 3.55 3.95 -9.13
CA TYR A 33 4.14 4.65 -7.99
C TYR A 33 5.21 3.82 -7.26
N PRO A 34 6.29 3.41 -7.93
CA PRO A 34 7.36 2.63 -7.31
C PRO A 34 8.06 3.39 -6.17
N ASP A 35 8.22 4.71 -6.29
CA ASP A 35 8.83 5.55 -5.25
C ASP A 35 7.99 5.67 -3.99
N VAL A 36 6.67 5.79 -4.17
CA VAL A 36 5.70 5.82 -3.06
C VAL A 36 5.72 4.48 -2.34
N TRP A 37 5.74 3.39 -3.10
CA TRP A 37 5.87 2.05 -2.55
C TRP A 37 7.18 1.86 -1.78
N LYS A 38 8.30 2.32 -2.33
CA LYS A 38 9.61 2.29 -1.67
C LYS A 38 9.59 3.05 -0.33
N LYS A 39 9.03 4.27 -0.31
CA LYS A 39 8.87 5.07 0.92
C LYS A 39 7.96 4.37 1.94
N HIS A 40 6.88 3.73 1.48
CA HIS A 40 5.98 2.96 2.33
C HIS A 40 6.72 1.79 3.01
N LYS A 41 7.48 0.99 2.24
CA LYS A 41 8.32 -0.10 2.78
C LYS A 41 9.34 0.39 3.80
N ILE A 42 10.03 1.49 3.50
CA ILE A 42 11.02 2.10 4.41
C ILE A 42 10.35 2.52 5.73
N THR A 43 9.15 3.10 5.65
CA THR A 43 8.40 3.52 6.85
C THR A 43 8.04 2.33 7.73
N PHE A 44 7.57 1.23 7.14
CA PHE A 44 7.30 -0.02 7.86
C PHE A 44 8.56 -0.56 8.54
N SER A 45 9.68 -0.60 7.81
CA SER A 45 10.96 -1.07 8.34
C SER A 45 11.50 -0.19 9.48
N LYS A 46 11.36 1.14 9.35
CA LYS A 46 11.73 2.10 10.42
C LYS A 46 10.88 1.87 11.67
N PHE A 47 9.58 1.69 11.51
CA PHE A 47 8.66 1.46 12.61
C PHE A 47 8.90 0.13 13.34
N THR A 48 9.24 -0.93 12.60
CA THR A 48 9.66 -2.21 13.21
C THR A 48 10.96 -2.07 14.00
N ARG A 49 11.91 -1.26 13.52
CA ARG A 49 13.23 -1.08 14.14
C ARG A 49 13.18 -0.13 15.36
N SER A 50 12.22 0.78 15.43
CA SER A 50 12.15 1.81 16.47
C SER A 50 11.51 1.34 17.79
N LYS A 51 11.09 0.07 17.90
CA LYS A 51 10.53 -0.49 19.14
C LYS A 51 11.62 -1.18 19.96
N GLN A 52 11.42 -1.23 21.29
CA GLN A 52 12.41 -1.64 22.30
C GLN A 52 13.32 -2.78 21.84
N PHE A 53 14.62 -2.61 22.04
CA PHE A 53 15.64 -3.63 21.80
C PHE A 53 15.22 -4.94 22.49
N GLY A 54 15.01 -6.00 21.71
CA GLY A 54 14.54 -7.31 22.20
C GLY A 54 13.03 -7.57 22.10
N LYS A 55 12.19 -6.59 21.72
CA LYS A 55 10.76 -6.77 21.48
C LYS A 55 10.39 -6.42 20.04
N THR A 56 10.34 -7.43 19.17
CA THR A 56 9.78 -7.30 17.82
C THR A 56 8.26 -7.42 17.89
N ILE A 57 7.53 -6.33 17.65
CA ILE A 57 6.09 -6.44 17.37
C ILE A 57 5.95 -6.95 15.95
N PRO A 58 5.24 -8.07 15.70
CA PRO A 58 5.00 -8.54 14.35
C PRO A 58 4.10 -7.54 13.62
N LEU A 59 4.70 -6.65 12.83
CA LEU A 59 3.94 -5.83 11.90
C LEU A 59 3.51 -6.69 10.71
N PRO A 60 2.30 -6.47 10.18
CA PRO A 60 1.92 -7.05 8.90
C PRO A 60 2.89 -6.56 7.82
N LYS A 61 3.20 -7.43 6.86
CA LYS A 61 4.02 -7.05 5.72
C LYS A 61 3.41 -5.81 5.05
N PRO A 62 4.22 -4.89 4.52
CA PRO A 62 3.72 -3.67 3.86
C PRO A 62 2.76 -4.00 2.71
N GLU A 63 2.91 -5.17 2.07
CA GLU A 63 2.04 -5.67 1.01
C GLU A 63 0.63 -5.98 1.53
N VAL A 64 0.54 -6.60 2.70
CA VAL A 64 -0.72 -6.95 3.34
C VAL A 64 -1.46 -5.68 3.80
N SER A 65 -0.73 -4.69 4.34
CA SER A 65 -1.30 -3.38 4.66
C SER A 65 -1.88 -2.71 3.43
N LEU A 66 -1.07 -2.57 2.37
CA LEU A 66 -1.50 -1.88 1.15
C LEU A 66 -2.67 -2.59 0.47
N ARG A 67 -2.67 -3.94 0.40
CA ARG A 67 -3.81 -4.71 -0.12
C ARG A 67 -5.08 -4.49 0.71
N LYS A 68 -4.96 -4.46 2.04
CA LYS A 68 -6.10 -4.18 2.94
C LYS A 68 -6.64 -2.77 2.69
N GLU A 69 -5.76 -1.79 2.54
CA GLU A 69 -6.14 -0.40 2.24
C GLU A 69 -6.87 -0.30 0.89
N ILE A 70 -6.35 -0.95 -0.16
CA ILE A 70 -7.00 -1.03 -1.48
C ILE A 70 -8.38 -1.68 -1.35
N ARG A 71 -8.50 -2.82 -0.66
CA ARG A 71 -9.77 -3.51 -0.42
C ARG A 71 -10.81 -2.61 0.24
N VAL A 72 -10.41 -1.93 1.33
CA VAL A 72 -11.29 -1.04 2.07
C VAL A 72 -11.72 0.14 1.19
N TRP A 73 -10.80 0.68 0.40
CA TRP A 73 -11.09 1.78 -0.50
C TRP A 73 -12.04 1.37 -1.65
N LEU A 74 -11.81 0.21 -2.26
CA LEU A 74 -12.69 -0.34 -3.30
C LEU A 74 -14.11 -0.64 -2.79
N LYS A 75 -14.27 -0.98 -1.51
CA LYS A 75 -15.59 -1.16 -0.87
C LYS A 75 -16.30 0.15 -0.51
N LYS A 76 -15.56 1.27 -0.47
CA LYS A 76 -16.09 2.58 -0.10
C LYS A 76 -16.59 3.37 -1.32
N GLN A 77 -16.17 2.98 -2.52
CA GLN A 77 -16.86 3.35 -3.77
C GLN A 77 -18.26 2.74 -3.78
#